data_AF-A0A5C8TVY6-F1
#
_entry.id   AF-A0A5C8TVY6-F1
#
_cell.length_a   1.000
_cell.length_b   1.000
_cell.length_c   1.000
_cell.angle_alpha   90.00
_cell.angle_beta   90.00
_cell.angle_gamma   90.00
#
_symmetry.space_group_name_H-M   'P 1'
#
loop_
_entity.id
_entity.type
_entity.pdbx_description
1 polymer ?
#
loop_
_entity_poly.entity_id
_entity_poly.type
_entity_poly.pdbx_seq_one_letter_code
_entity_poly.pdbx_strand_id
1 'polypeptide(L)' 'MTIEPTEFDMVALARRGLQALLDEAVAEVEFAQRYAIVDTGLWSPTPEAIEAKEQALNNWSTADERLRRFNALYPEPVAR' A
#
# COMPACT_ATOMS: atom_id res chain seq x y z
N MET A 1 29.03 2.90 23.19
CA MET A 1 28.47 4.20 22.78
C MET A 1 27.19 3.88 22.03
N THR A 2 26.04 4.12 22.65
CA THR A 2 24.72 3.83 22.05
C THR A 2 24.29 5.10 21.34
N ILE A 3 24.14 5.05 20.02
CA ILE A 3 23.62 6.19 19.24
C ILE A 3 22.10 6.03 19.26
N GLU A 4 21.42 6.91 19.99
CA GLU A 4 19.96 7.01 19.94
C GLU A 4 19.55 7.49 18.54
N PRO A 5 18.55 6.85 17.89
CA PRO A 5 18.06 7.31 16.59
C PRO A 5 17.53 8.73 16.70
N THR A 6 17.92 9.58 15.75
CA THR A 6 17.44 10.95 15.71
C THR A 6 15.99 11.00 15.25
N GLU A 7 15.30 12.13 15.47
CA GLU A 7 13.95 12.36 14.95
C GLU A 7 13.90 12.17 13.41
N PHE A 8 14.95 12.58 12.71
CA PHE A 8 15.09 12.38 11.28
C PHE A 8 15.13 10.89 10.89
N ASP A 9 15.83 10.07 11.67
CA ASP A 9 15.88 8.61 11.47
C ASP A 9 14.52 7.97 11.70
N MET A 10 13.73 8.46 12.67
CA MET A 10 12.37 7.98 12.91
C MET A 10 11.40 8.36 11.80
N VAL A 11 11.49 9.58 11.25
CA VAL A 11 10.68 10.01 10.10
C VAL A 11 11.03 9.20 8.85
N ALA A 12 12.32 8.95 8.60
CA ALA A 12 12.77 8.12 7.48
C ALA A 12 12.30 6.66 7.63
N LEU A 13 12.36 6.11 8.84
CA LEU A 13 11.85 4.77 9.14
C LEU A 13 10.33 4.67 8.93
N ALA A 14 9.57 5.65 9.43
CA ALA A 14 8.12 5.70 9.27
C ALA A 14 7.72 5.79 7.79
N ARG A 15 8.42 6.62 6.99
CA ARG A 15 8.23 6.69 5.54
C ARG A 15 8.43 5.35 4.85
N ARG A 16 9.53 4.65 5.17
CA ARG A 16 9.82 3.32 4.60
C ARG A 16 8.74 2.30 4.97
N GLY A 17 8.24 2.34 6.21
CA GLY A 17 7.13 1.48 6.63
C GLY A 17 5.85 1.75 5.84
N LEU A 18 5.50 3.03 5.62
CA LEU A 18 4.33 3.41 4.82
C LEU A 18 4.50 3.04 3.34
N GLN A 19 5.70 3.18 2.78
CA GLN A 19 6.00 2.72 1.42
C GLN A 19 5.86 1.20 1.30
N ALA A 20 6.37 0.44 2.27
CA ALA A 20 6.23 -1.02 2.27
C ALA A 20 4.76 -1.46 2.33
N LEU A 21 3.91 -0.77 3.10
CA LEU A 21 2.47 -1.02 3.12
C LEU A 21 1.80 -0.72 1.78
N LEU A 22 2.25 0.32 1.08
CA LEU A 22 1.76 0.62 -0.26
C LEU A 22 2.18 -0.46 -1.26
N ASP A 23 3.44 -0.89 -1.20
CA ASP A 23 3.99 -1.94 -2.07
C ASP A 23 3.26 -3.28 -1.84
N GLU A 24 2.96 -3.64 -0.59
CA GLU A 24 2.17 -4.81 -0.24
C GLU A 24 0.74 -4.73 -0.81
N ALA A 25 0.08 -3.58 -0.65
CA ALA A 25 -1.27 -3.39 -1.19
C ALA A 25 -1.30 -3.41 -2.72
N VAL A 26 -0.26 -2.94 -3.41
CA VAL A 26 -0.12 -3.09 -4.87
C VAL A 26 -0.03 -4.57 -5.24
N ALA A 27 0.77 -5.35 -4.53
CA ALA A 27 0.90 -6.79 -4.78
C ALA A 27 -0.43 -7.53 -4.54
N GLU A 28 -1.21 -7.14 -3.52
CA GLU A 28 -2.56 -7.68 -3.30
C GLU A 28 -3.50 -7.41 -4.48
N VAL A 29 -3.48 -6.19 -5.03
CA VAL A 29 -4.30 -5.83 -6.20
C VAL A 29 -3.88 -6.63 -7.43
N GLU A 30 -2.57 -6.76 -7.69
CA GLU A 30 -2.06 -7.58 -8.81
C GLU A 30 -2.45 -9.05 -8.65
N PHE A 31 -2.35 -9.58 -7.43
CA PHE A 31 -2.76 -10.93 -7.11
C PHE A 31 -4.27 -11.12 -7.35
N ALA A 32 -5.12 -10.24 -6.80
CA ALA A 32 -6.57 -10.31 -6.96
C ALA A 32 -6.98 -10.21 -8.44
N GLN A 33 -6.31 -9.36 -9.23
CA GLN A 33 -6.56 -9.26 -10.67
C GLN A 33 -6.15 -10.53 -11.43
N ARG A 34 -4.98 -11.10 -11.10
CA ARG A 34 -4.44 -12.28 -11.78
C ARG A 34 -5.21 -13.56 -11.44
N TYR A 35 -5.68 -13.68 -10.21
CA TYR A 35 -6.38 -14.86 -9.70
C TYR A 35 -7.89 -14.65 -9.57
N ALA A 36 -8.44 -13.65 -10.24
CA ALA A 36 -9.88 -13.48 -10.33
C ALA A 36 -10.49 -14.76 -10.93
N ILE A 37 -11.18 -15.54 -10.09
CA ILE A 37 -11.81 -16.78 -10.50
C ILE A 37 -13.01 -16.41 -11.37
N VAL A 38 -13.05 -16.96 -12.59
CA VAL A 38 -14.18 -16.80 -13.51
C VAL A 38 -15.12 -17.98 -13.30
N ASP A 39 -16.39 -17.71 -13.04
CA ASP A 39 -17.45 -18.71 -13.08
C ASP A 39 -17.60 -19.19 -14.53
N THR A 40 -17.23 -20.45 -14.78
CA THR A 40 -17.26 -21.06 -16.12
C THR A 40 -18.67 -21.18 -16.72
N GLY A 41 -19.72 -21.07 -15.89
CA GLY A 41 -21.12 -21.06 -16.36
C GLY A 41 -21.59 -19.68 -16.82
N LEU A 42 -21.04 -18.61 -16.23
CA LEU A 42 -21.47 -17.22 -16.46
C LEU A 42 -20.43 -16.37 -17.21
N TRP A 43 -19.23 -16.91 -17.46
CA TRP A 43 -18.09 -16.18 -18.03
C TRP A 43 -17.76 -14.87 -17.31
N SER A 44 -18.08 -14.82 -16.01
CA SER A 44 -18.00 -13.62 -15.18
C SER A 44 -17.20 -13.92 -13.91
N PRO A 45 -16.46 -12.96 -13.33
CA PRO A 45 -15.78 -13.15 -12.06
C PRO A 45 -16.75 -13.61 -10.96
N THR A 46 -16.32 -14.50 -10.07
CA THR A 46 -17.16 -14.90 -8.93
C THR A 46 -17.37 -13.71 -7.99
N PRO A 47 -18.48 -13.67 -7.23
CA PRO A 47 -18.71 -12.62 -6.23
C PRO A 47 -17.54 -12.46 -5.24
N GLU A 48 -16.94 -13.57 -4.82
CA GLU A 48 -15.80 -13.57 -3.89
C GLU A 48 -14.55 -12.94 -4.52
N ALA A 49 -14.33 -13.17 -5.82
CA ALA A 49 -13.23 -12.55 -6.56
C ALA A 49 -13.44 -11.04 -6.72
N ILE A 50 -14.69 -10.59 -6.89
CA ILE A 50 -15.05 -9.17 -6.93
C ILE A 50 -14.80 -8.52 -5.58
N GLU A 51 -15.31 -9.11 -4.49
CA GLU A 51 -15.14 -8.61 -3.13
C GLU A 51 -13.66 -8.53 -2.74
N ALA A 52 -12.87 -9.57 -3.05
CA ALA A 52 -11.43 -9.58 -2.79
C ALA A 52 -10.70 -8.46 -3.56
N LYS A 53 -11.08 -8.21 -4.82
CA LYS A 53 -10.52 -7.11 -5.61
C LYS A 53 -10.90 -5.75 -5.07
N GLU A 54 -12.15 -5.55 -4.66
CA GLU A 54 -12.61 -4.31 -4.05
C GLU A 54 -11.89 -4.03 -2.73
N GLN A 55 -11.71 -5.05 -1.90
CA GLN A 55 -10.95 -4.93 -0.66
C GLN A 55 -9.48 -4.56 -0.91
N ALA A 56 -8.82 -5.21 -1.88
CA ALA A 56 -7.44 -4.89 -2.25
C ALA A 56 -7.30 -3.45 -2.74
N LEU A 57 -8.25 -2.96 -3.56
CA LEU A 57 -8.26 -1.56 -4.02
C LEU A 57 -8.47 -0.57 -2.87
N ASN A 58 -9.34 -0.91 -1.91
CA ASN A 58 -9.55 -0.09 -0.71
C ASN A 58 -8.29 -0.03 0.16
N ASN A 59 -7.60 -1.17 0.34
CA ASN A 59 -6.33 -1.24 1.07
C ASN A 59 -5.26 -0.36 0.39
N TRP A 60 -5.12 -0.48 -0.92
CA TRP A 60 -4.20 0.32 -1.72
C TRP A 60 -4.47 1.82 -1.61
N SER A 61 -5.73 2.23 -1.80
CA SER A 61 -6.15 3.64 -1.68
C SER A 61 -5.84 4.20 -0.30
N THR A 62 -6.10 3.42 0.75
CA THR A 62 -5.83 3.81 2.14
C THR A 62 -4.32 3.95 2.40
N ALA A 63 -3.50 3.01 1.92
CA ALA A 63 -2.05 3.06 2.07
C ALA A 63 -1.45 4.27 1.36
N ASP A 64 -1.88 4.52 0.12
CA ASP A 64 -1.46 5.67 -0.69
C ASP A 64 -1.87 7.00 -0.03
N GLU A 65 -3.10 7.11 0.49
CA GLU A 65 -3.54 8.29 1.23
C GLU A 65 -2.69 8.54 2.48
N ARG A 66 -2.39 7.49 3.25
CA ARG A 66 -1.54 7.60 4.45
C ARG A 66 -0.14 8.09 4.09
N LEU A 67 0.47 7.53 3.05
CA LEU A 67 1.79 7.96 2.59
C LEU A 67 1.77 9.41 2.08
N ARG A 68 0.76 9.79 1.28
CA ARG A 68 0.59 11.18 0.81
C ARG A 68 0.45 12.17 1.96
N ARG A 69 -0.40 11.86 2.96
CA ARG A 69 -0.56 12.69 4.15
C ARG A 69 0.73 12.79 4.96
N PHE A 70 1.45 11.68 5.13
CA PHE A 70 2.74 11.67 5.82
C PHE A 70 3.76 12.56 5.11
N ASN A 71 3.87 12.43 3.79
CA ASN A 71 4.81 13.22 2.99
C ASN A 71 4.47 14.72 2.97
N ALA A 72 3.19 15.08 3.10
CA ALA A 72 2.77 16.47 3.23
C ALA A 72 3.17 17.08 4.59
N LEU A 73 3.12 16.28 5.66
CA LEU A 73 3.50 16.70 7.02
C LEU A 73 5.02 16.71 7.22
N TYR A 74 5.71 15.76 6.62
CA TYR A 74 7.16 15.58 6.71
C TYR A 74 7.72 15.53 5.30
N PRO A 75 7.94 16.67 4.62
CA PRO A 75 8.52 16.67 3.29
C PRO A 75 9.97 16.14 3.33
N GLU A 76 10.41 15.49 2.26
CA GLU A 76 11.83 15.14 2.14
C GLU A 76 12.68 16.42 2.08
N PRO A 77 13.83 16.46 2.76
CA PRO A 77 14.77 17.55 2.59
C PRO A 77 15.21 17.57 1.13
N VAL A 78 14.86 18.62 0.40
CA VAL A 78 15.40 18.84 -0.94
C VAL A 78 16.89 19.14 -0.75
N ALA A 79 17.75 18.19 -1.11
CA ALA A 79 19.19 18.41 -1.12
C ALA A 79 19.47 19.63 -2.02
N ARG A 80 19.99 20.70 -1.42
CA ARG A 80 20.49 21.88 -2.14
C ARG A 80 21.96 21.68 -2.49
#